data_AF-A0A935RI00-F1
#
_entry.id   AF-A0A935RI00-F1
#
_cell.length_a   1.000
_cell.length_b   1.000
_cell.length_c   1.000
_cell.angle_alpha   90.00
_cell.angle_beta   90.00
_cell.angle_gamma   90.00
#
_symmetry.space_group_name_H-M   'P 1'
#
loop_
_entity.id
_entity.type
_entity.pdbx_description
1 polymer ?
#
loop_
_entity_poly.entity_id
_entity_poly.type
_entity_poly.pdbx_seq_one_letter_code
_entity_poly.pdbx_strand_id
1 'polypeptide(L)' 'MTLTIAGRKPAMAAAPAAGDLCPDFTGMSNRQIRSLAARLGLQVVIDGVGYASAQDVAPNGPRPEGPITVTMETTWN' A
#
# COMPACT_ATOMS: atom_id res chain seq x y z
N MET A 1 10.76 -23.80 45.10
CA MET A 1 10.31 -22.39 45.16
C MET A 1 10.41 -21.86 43.73
N THR A 2 9.29 -21.77 43.01
CA THR A 2 9.28 -21.56 41.56
C THR A 2 8.82 -20.14 41.26
N LEU A 3 9.69 -19.35 40.61
CA LEU A 3 9.40 -17.97 40.20
C LEU A 3 8.85 -17.96 38.77
N THR A 4 7.58 -17.59 38.62
CA THR A 4 6.93 -17.40 37.32
C THR A 4 7.03 -15.92 36.93
N ILE A 5 7.75 -15.63 35.85
CA ILE A 5 7.78 -14.28 35.25
C ILE A 5 6.57 -14.19 34.30
N ALA A 6 5.55 -13.44 34.72
CA ALA A 6 4.41 -13.13 33.87
C ALA A 6 4.88 -12.34 32.64
N GLY A 7 4.59 -12.90 31.46
CA GLY A 7 5.01 -12.40 30.17
C GLY A 7 4.71 -10.91 29.99
N ARG A 8 5.72 -10.22 29.48
CA ARG A 8 5.65 -8.83 29.00
C ARG A 8 4.41 -8.67 28.13
N LYS A 9 3.55 -7.72 28.50
CA LYS A 9 2.45 -7.19 27.67
C LYS A 9 2.89 -7.13 26.20
N PRO A 10 2.15 -7.72 25.24
CA PRO A 10 2.54 -7.68 23.85
C PRO A 10 2.73 -6.22 23.47
N ALA A 11 3.87 -5.95 22.85
CA ALA A 11 4.26 -4.63 22.39
C ALA A 11 3.05 -4.03 21.67
N MET A 12 2.63 -2.87 22.18
CA MET A 12 1.76 -1.92 21.50
C MET A 12 2.12 -1.96 20.02
N ALA A 13 1.21 -2.44 19.17
CA ALA A 13 1.44 -2.57 17.74
C ALA A 13 2.04 -1.26 17.25
N ALA A 14 3.32 -1.30 16.89
CA ALA A 14 4.00 -0.14 16.35
C ALA A 14 3.13 0.35 15.20
N ALA A 15 2.74 1.63 15.24
CA ALA A 15 2.09 2.23 14.09
C ALA A 15 2.93 1.87 12.86
N PRO A 16 2.34 1.29 11.80
CA PRO A 16 3.10 0.86 10.64
C PRO A 16 3.96 2.03 10.19
N ALA A 17 5.25 1.79 9.97
CA ALA A 17 6.12 2.83 9.45
C ALA A 17 5.50 3.33 8.14
N ALA A 18 5.72 4.58 7.75
CA ALA A 18 5.09 5.14 6.54
C ALA A 18 5.40 4.36 5.23
N GLY A 19 6.27 3.34 5.28
CA GLY A 19 6.55 2.39 4.20
C GLY A 19 5.95 0.99 4.36
N ASP A 20 5.13 0.73 5.39
CA ASP A 20 4.50 -0.57 5.68
C ASP A 20 3.05 -0.65 5.21
N LEU A 21 2.51 0.43 4.64
CA LEU A 21 1.15 0.48 4.12
C LEU A 21 1.11 0.58 2.60
N CYS A 22 0.10 -0.03 2.00
CA CYS A 22 -0.25 0.18 0.61
C CYS A 22 -0.80 1.60 0.42
N PRO A 23 -0.21 2.43 -0.44
CA PRO A 23 -0.78 3.75 -0.74
C PRO A 23 -2.12 3.62 -1.47
N ASP A 24 -2.92 4.67 -1.39
CA ASP A 24 -4.10 4.86 -2.22
C ASP A 24 -3.69 5.56 -3.52
N PHE A 25 -3.91 4.88 -4.65
CA PHE A 25 -3.61 5.41 -5.97
C PHE A 25 -4.83 6.04 -6.64
N THR A 26 -6.02 5.95 -6.06
CA THR A 26 -7.28 6.42 -6.67
C THR A 26 -7.19 7.89 -7.09
N GLY A 27 -7.60 8.20 -8.32
CA GLY A 27 -7.54 9.54 -8.89
C GLY A 27 -6.14 10.03 -9.30
N MET A 28 -5.09 9.22 -9.11
CA MET A 28 -3.75 9.57 -9.55
C MET A 28 -3.54 9.26 -11.04
N SER A 29 -2.74 10.11 -11.69
CA SER A 29 -2.23 9.84 -13.04
C SER A 29 -1.10 8.80 -13.02
N ASN A 30 -0.85 8.18 -14.18
CA ASN A 30 0.28 7.28 -14.41
C ASN A 30 1.63 7.82 -13.92
N ARG A 31 1.89 9.12 -14.11
CA ARG A 31 3.14 9.75 -13.68
C ARG A 31 3.24 9.83 -12.16
N GLN A 32 2.15 10.17 -11.48
CA GLN A 32 2.10 10.25 -10.02
C GLN A 32 2.32 8.86 -9.40
N ILE A 33 1.62 7.85 -9.91
CA ILE A 33 1.72 6.45 -9.43
C ILE A 33 3.16 5.97 -9.56
N ARG A 34 3.78 6.10 -10.73
CA ARG A 34 5.18 5.68 -10.94
C ARG A 34 6.16 6.40 -10.02
N SER A 35 5.95 7.70 -9.81
CA SER A 35 6.81 8.51 -8.93
C SER A 35 6.69 8.07 -7.47
N LEU A 36 5.47 7.78 -7.00
CA LEU A 36 5.23 7.32 -5.64
C LEU A 36 5.74 5.89 -5.43
N ALA A 37 5.46 5.00 -6.37
CA ALA A 37 5.94 3.62 -6.37
C ALA A 37 7.47 3.55 -6.27
N ALA A 38 8.18 4.34 -7.09
CA ALA A 38 9.64 4.39 -7.06
C ALA A 38 10.18 4.90 -5.71
N ARG A 39 9.51 5.87 -5.08
CA ARG A 39 9.90 6.39 -3.75
C ARG A 39 9.70 5.37 -2.64
N LEU A 40 8.65 4.56 -2.74
CA LEU A 40 8.30 3.56 -1.73
C LEU A 40 8.94 2.20 -2.01
N GLY A 41 9.55 1.99 -3.17
CA GLY A 41 10.09 0.70 -3.60
C GLY A 41 8.98 -0.33 -3.85
N LEU A 42 7.84 0.11 -4.38
CA LEU A 42 6.71 -0.75 -4.72
C LEU A 42 6.75 -1.13 -6.20
N GLN A 43 6.42 -2.37 -6.50
CA GLN A 43 6.18 -2.81 -7.86
C GLN A 43 4.72 -2.52 -8.21
N VAL A 44 4.48 -1.89 -9.36
CA VAL A 44 3.13 -1.51 -9.79
C VAL A 44 2.96 -1.88 -11.26
N VAL A 45 1.86 -2.57 -11.56
CA VAL A 45 1.39 -2.88 -12.90
C VAL A 45 0.24 -1.93 -13.20
N ILE A 46 0.34 -1.22 -14.32
CA ILE A 46 -0.68 -0.25 -14.74
C ILE A 46 -1.46 -0.88 -15.87
N ASP A 47 -2.77 -1.00 -15.70
CA ASP A 47 -3.70 -1.50 -16.71
C ASP A 47 -4.61 -0.37 -17.19
N GLY A 48 -4.54 -0.05 -18.49
CA GLY A 48 -5.30 1.04 -19.12
C GLY A 48 -4.59 2.40 -19.15
N VAL A 49 -5.36 3.46 -19.46
CA VAL A 49 -4.87 4.83 -19.62
C VAL A 49 -5.86 5.83 -19.02
N GLY A 50 -5.37 6.79 -18.24
CA GLY A 50 -6.17 7.86 -17.65
C GLY A 50 -5.80 8.14 -16.19
N TYR A 51 -6.80 8.11 -15.33
CA TYR A 51 -6.65 8.21 -13.87
C TYR A 51 -7.01 6.88 -13.23
N ALA A 52 -6.37 6.55 -12.11
CA ALA A 52 -6.67 5.31 -11.39
C ALA A 52 -8.11 5.31 -10.88
N SER A 53 -8.88 4.31 -11.29
CA SER A 53 -10.23 4.06 -10.78
C SER A 53 -10.25 2.97 -9.71
N ALA A 54 -9.34 2.00 -9.81
CA ALA A 54 -9.26 0.87 -8.89
C ALA A 54 -7.83 0.35 -8.71
N GLN A 55 -7.61 -0.36 -7.61
CA GLN A 55 -6.40 -1.13 -7.34
C GLN A 55 -6.79 -2.49 -6.74
N ASP A 56 -6.01 -3.52 -7.03
CA ASP A 56 -6.26 -4.90 -6.56
C ASP A 56 -5.98 -5.09 -5.05
N VAL A 57 -5.02 -4.34 -4.50
CA VAL A 57 -4.70 -4.32 -3.07
C VAL A 57 -5.41 -3.18 -2.38
N ALA A 58 -6.06 -3.45 -1.25
CA ALA A 58 -6.78 -2.43 -0.50
C ALA A 58 -5.85 -1.29 -0.03
N PRO A 59 -6.23 -0.02 -0.22
CA PRO A 59 -5.45 1.12 0.24
C PRO A 59 -5.38 1.12 1.78
N ASN A 60 -4.27 1.64 2.31
CA ASN A 60 -3.94 1.64 3.74
C ASN A 60 -3.89 0.24 4.38
N GLY A 61 -3.96 -0.82 3.57
CA GLY A 61 -3.69 -2.19 3.99
C GLY A 61 -2.19 -2.43 4.20
N PRO A 62 -1.80 -3.62 4.70
CA PRO A 62 -0.39 -3.98 4.80
C PRO A 62 0.29 -3.91 3.43
N ARG A 63 1.58 -3.53 3.43
CA ARG A 63 2.38 -3.45 2.22
C ARG A 63 2.36 -4.80 1.49
N PRO A 64 1.98 -4.80 0.20
CA PRO A 64 1.97 -6.03 -0.57
C PRO A 64 3.40 -6.50 -0.83
N GLU A 65 3.60 -7.81 -0.76
CA GLU A 65 4.87 -8.46 -1.12
C GLU A 65 5.05 -8.53 -2.65
N GLY A 66 3.95 -8.43 -3.41
CA GLY A 66 3.92 -8.53 -4.86
C GLY A 66 3.59 -7.21 -5.58
N PRO A 67 3.49 -7.26 -6.93
CA PRO A 67 3.07 -6.11 -7.71
C PRO A 67 1.62 -5.72 -7.42
N ILE A 68 1.37 -4.41 -7.33
CA ILE A 68 0.03 -3.84 -7.21
C ILE A 68 -0.49 -3.57 -8.61
N THR A 69 -1.65 -4.11 -8.96
CA THR A 69 -2.32 -3.80 -10.23
C THR A 69 -3.22 -2.59 -10.03
N VAL A 70 -3.01 -1.54 -10.83
CA VAL A 70 -3.84 -0.33 -10.81
C VAL A 70 -4.57 -0.21 -12.14
N THR A 71 -5.89 -0.25 -12.08
CA THR A 71 -6.78 -0.05 -13.23
C THR A 71 -6.97 1.45 -13.46
N MET A 72 -6.77 1.85 -14.71
CA MET A 72 -6.90 3.20 -15.20
C MET A 72 -8.17 3.35 -16.03
N GLU A 73 -8.90 4.43 -15.79
CA GLU A 73 -10.02 4.83 -16.65
C GLU A 73 -9.77 6.22 -17.21
N THR A 74 -10.04 6.36 -18.50
CA THR A 74 -10.09 7.68 -19.13
C THR A 74 -11.42 8.30 -18.74
N THR A 75 -11.42 9.31 -17.88
CA THR A 75 -12.63 10.05 -17.52
C THR A 75 -13.16 10.77 -18.78
N TRP A 76 -14.06 10.11 -19.50
CA TRP A 76 -14.88 10.75 -20.53
C TRP A 76 -16.20 11.13 -19.87
N ASN A 77 -16.41 12.44 -19.72
CA ASN A 77 -17.70 13.03 -19.37
C ASN A 77 -18.19 13.80 -20.60
#